data_AF-A0A438LZU6-F1
#
_entry.id   AF-A0A438LZU6-F1
#
_cell.length_a   1.000
_cell.length_b   1.000
_cell.length_c   1.000
_cell.angle_alpha   90.00
_cell.angle_beta   90.00
_cell.angle_gamma   90.00
#
_symmetry.space_group_name_H-M   'P 1'
#
loop_
_entity.id
_entity.type
_entity.pdbx_description
1 polymer ?
#
loop_
_entity_poly.entity_id
_entity_poly.type
_entity_poly.pdbx_seq_one_letter_code
_entity_poly.pdbx_strand_id
1 'polypeptide(L)'
;MARAGRAGQIAGSDAFHADFARAEATSRAAEALVHETWADAERTLDSGTVLGVRQETMVRLALNHVTSTLADVARFVYASGGTSALRDGLIQRLFRDVHAGTQHITSSPQVLQECGHELAGLAPDQSWVVFALES
;
A
#
# COMPACT_ATOMS: atom_id res chain seq x y z
N MET A 1 -8.44 40.09 0.38
CA MET A 1 -8.58 39.10 1.48
C MET A 1 -9.27 37.87 0.92
N ALA A 2 -8.54 36.79 0.64
CA ALA A 2 -9.12 35.53 0.19
C ALA A 2 -9.95 34.93 1.34
N ARG A 3 -11.23 34.65 1.07
CA ARG A 3 -12.13 34.00 2.03
C ARG A 3 -11.57 32.60 2.28
N ALA A 4 -10.97 32.37 3.45
CA ALA A 4 -10.59 31.04 3.88
C ALA A 4 -11.86 30.15 3.81
N GLY A 5 -11.85 29.15 2.94
CA GLY A 5 -12.96 28.21 2.82
C GLY A 5 -13.28 27.64 4.21
N ARG A 6 -14.54 27.74 4.62
CA ARG A 6 -14.96 27.30 5.95
C ARG A 6 -14.70 25.79 6.05
N ALA A 7 -14.05 25.35 7.12
CA ALA A 7 -13.91 23.92 7.42
C ALA A 7 -15.30 23.26 7.33
N GLY A 8 -15.46 22.30 6.40
CA GLY A 8 -16.74 21.69 6.05
C GLY A 8 -17.21 21.91 4.60
N GLN A 9 -16.76 22.96 3.89
CA GLN A 9 -17.17 23.17 2.49
C GLN A 9 -16.66 22.09 1.52
N ILE A 10 -15.43 21.60 1.73
CA ILE A 10 -14.86 20.51 0.93
C ILE A 10 -15.57 19.20 1.27
N ALA A 11 -15.74 18.92 2.57
CA ALA A 11 -16.31 17.68 3.07
C ALA A 11 -17.77 17.45 2.64
N GLY A 12 -18.54 18.52 2.39
CA GLY A 12 -19.93 18.43 1.93
C GLY A 12 -20.11 18.38 0.42
N SER A 13 -19.03 18.35 -0.37
CA SER A 13 -19.12 18.31 -1.84
C SER A 13 -19.29 16.89 -2.36
N ASP A 14 -20.05 16.72 -3.44
CA ASP A 14 -20.25 15.42 -4.09
C ASP A 14 -18.92 14.80 -4.58
N ALA A 15 -17.99 15.64 -5.04
CA ALA A 15 -16.65 15.21 -5.43
C ALA A 15 -15.89 14.59 -4.24
N PHE A 16 -15.91 15.24 -3.08
CA PHE A 16 -15.30 14.69 -1.87
C PHE A 16 -15.97 13.38 -1.46
N HIS A 17 -17.30 13.27 -1.50
CA HIS A 17 -17.99 12.03 -1.15
C HIS A 17 -17.56 10.86 -2.07
N ALA A 18 -17.45 11.11 -3.38
CA ALA A 18 -17.02 10.10 -4.33
C ALA A 18 -15.56 9.67 -4.10
N ASP A 19 -14.66 10.64 -3.89
CA ASP A 19 -13.25 10.36 -3.67
C ASP A 19 -13.01 9.68 -2.31
N PHE A 20 -13.74 10.08 -1.27
CA PHE A 20 -13.70 9.44 0.04
C PHE A 20 -14.15 7.98 -0.04
N ALA A 21 -15.28 7.71 -0.72
CA ALA A 21 -15.77 6.36 -0.93
C ALA A 21 -14.75 5.49 -1.69
N ARG A 22 -14.09 6.06 -2.70
CA ARG A 22 -13.02 5.37 -3.43
C ARG A 22 -11.81 5.09 -2.53
N ALA A 23 -11.34 6.07 -1.77
CA ALA A 23 -10.21 5.92 -0.86
C ALA A 23 -10.49 4.84 0.20
N GLU A 24 -11.69 4.82 0.78
CA GLU A 24 -12.13 3.80 1.73
C GLU A 24 -12.12 2.40 1.10
N ALA A 25 -12.69 2.25 -0.10
CA ALA A 25 -12.73 0.98 -0.81
C ALA A 25 -11.31 0.47 -1.15
N THR A 26 -10.44 1.35 -1.66
CA THR A 26 -9.06 1.00 -1.99
C THR A 26 -8.28 0.59 -0.74
N SER A 27 -8.42 1.33 0.37
CA SER A 27 -7.76 0.99 1.64
C SER A 27 -8.18 -0.38 2.14
N ARG A 28 -9.49 -0.68 2.11
CA ARG A 28 -10.03 -1.99 2.53
C ARG A 28 -9.58 -3.12 1.63
N ALA A 29 -9.49 -2.89 0.32
CA ALA A 29 -9.00 -3.90 -0.62
C ALA A 29 -7.53 -4.25 -0.35
N ALA A 30 -6.69 -3.25 -0.09
CA ALA A 30 -5.29 -3.48 0.25
C ALA A 30 -5.13 -4.19 1.60
N GLU A 31 -5.92 -3.81 2.61
CA GLU A 31 -5.97 -4.51 3.90
C GLU A 31 -6.40 -5.97 3.73
N ALA A 32 -7.44 -6.24 2.93
CA ALA A 32 -7.91 -7.59 2.67
C ALA A 32 -6.82 -8.46 2.02
N LEU A 33 -6.09 -7.93 1.03
CA LEU A 33 -4.98 -8.65 0.40
C LEU A 33 -3.85 -8.99 1.39
N VAL A 34 -3.52 -8.07 2.29
CA VAL A 34 -2.52 -8.31 3.35
C VAL A 34 -2.97 -9.45 4.26
N HIS A 35 -4.20 -9.39 4.80
CA HIS A 35 -4.71 -10.42 5.70
C HIS A 35 -4.87 -11.77 5.01
N GLU A 36 -5.35 -11.80 3.77
CA GLU A 36 -5.47 -13.03 2.98
C GLU A 36 -4.10 -13.69 2.77
N THR A 37 -3.12 -12.89 2.37
CA THR A 37 -1.75 -13.36 2.12
C THR A 37 -1.10 -13.87 3.40
N TRP A 38 -1.27 -13.16 4.51
CA TRP A 38 -0.68 -13.53 5.79
C TRP A 38 -1.35 -14.79 6.37
N ALA A 39 -2.67 -14.89 6.30
CA ALA A 39 -3.40 -16.08 6.73
C ALA A 39 -2.99 -17.33 5.92
N ASP A 40 -2.65 -17.17 4.64
CA ASP A 40 -2.13 -18.27 3.83
C ASP A 40 -0.72 -18.71 4.24
N ALA A 41 0.17 -17.74 4.46
CA ALA A 41 1.52 -18.01 4.95
C ALA A 41 1.49 -18.68 6.35
N GLU A 42 0.67 -18.18 7.27
CA GLU A 42 0.50 -18.73 8.61
C GLU A 42 0.02 -20.19 8.56
N ARG A 43 -1.01 -20.51 7.76
CA ARG A 43 -1.47 -21.90 7.59
C ARG A 43 -0.36 -22.85 7.13
N THR A 44 0.48 -22.42 6.18
CA THR A 44 1.60 -23.23 5.71
C THR A 44 2.62 -23.43 6.84
N LEU A 45 3.02 -22.37 7.53
CA LEU A 45 4.01 -22.43 8.60
C LEU A 45 3.52 -23.26 9.80
N ASP A 46 2.26 -23.11 10.20
CA ASP A 46 1.63 -23.88 11.28
C ASP A 46 1.58 -25.39 10.99
N SER A 47 1.58 -25.77 9.70
CA SER A 47 1.67 -27.18 9.28
C SER A 47 3.09 -27.76 9.38
N GLY A 48 4.10 -26.94 9.72
CA GLY A 48 5.51 -27.33 9.71
C GLY A 48 6.16 -27.30 8.33
N THR A 49 5.51 -26.68 7.35
CA THR A 49 6.01 -26.57 5.97
C THR A 49 6.64 -25.19 5.75
N VAL A 50 7.68 -25.10 4.92
CA VAL A 50 8.27 -23.82 4.51
C VAL A 50 7.41 -23.15 3.43
N LEU A 51 7.48 -21.83 3.33
CA LEU A 51 6.74 -21.10 2.30
C LEU A 51 7.22 -21.50 0.89
N GLY A 52 6.28 -21.70 -0.02
CA GLY A 52 6.59 -21.83 -1.45
C GLY A 52 6.88 -20.48 -2.09
N VAL A 53 7.57 -20.50 -3.24
CA VAL A 53 7.93 -19.28 -4.01
C VAL A 53 6.71 -18.40 -4.31
N ARG A 54 5.56 -19.00 -4.66
CA ARG A 54 4.30 -18.26 -4.86
C ARG A 54 3.84 -17.52 -3.60
N GLN A 55 3.92 -18.15 -2.44
CA GLN A 55 3.50 -17.51 -1.18
C GLN A 55 4.45 -16.34 -0.83
N GLU A 56 5.75 -16.56 -1.03
CA GLU A 56 6.77 -15.53 -0.87
C GLU A 56 6.61 -14.35 -1.84
N THR A 57 6.20 -14.62 -3.08
CA THR A 57 5.83 -13.60 -4.07
C THR A 57 4.61 -12.81 -3.61
N MET A 58 3.55 -13.49 -3.13
CA MET A 58 2.35 -12.82 -2.65
C MET A 58 2.61 -11.93 -1.43
N VAL A 59 3.46 -12.34 -0.49
CA VAL A 59 3.88 -11.51 0.66
C VAL A 59 4.52 -10.20 0.19
N ARG A 60 5.45 -10.29 -0.78
CA ARG A 60 6.14 -9.12 -1.33
C ARG A 60 5.20 -8.23 -2.14
N LEU A 61 4.32 -8.82 -2.95
CA LEU A 61 3.30 -8.12 -3.71
C LEU A 61 2.34 -7.36 -2.78
N ALA A 62 1.83 -8.01 -1.74
CA ALA A 62 0.91 -7.42 -0.77
C ALA A 62 1.57 -6.22 -0.06
N LEU A 63 2.82 -6.36 0.38
CA LEU A 63 3.60 -5.27 0.99
C LEU A 63 3.76 -4.08 0.03
N ASN A 64 4.11 -4.34 -1.23
CA ASN A 64 4.32 -3.29 -2.24
C ASN A 64 2.98 -2.58 -2.56
N HIS A 65 1.91 -3.36 -2.70
CA HIS A 65 0.56 -2.85 -3.00
C HIS A 65 -0.03 -2.02 -1.85
N VAL A 66 0.07 -2.49 -0.59
CA VAL A 66 -0.43 -1.72 0.55
C VAL A 66 0.38 -0.43 0.75
N THR A 67 1.69 -0.45 0.52
CA THR A 67 2.55 0.74 0.64
C THR A 67 2.15 1.83 -0.35
N SER A 68 1.99 1.47 -1.63
CA SER A 68 1.56 2.42 -2.67
C SER A 68 0.12 2.89 -2.45
N THR A 69 -0.78 1.99 -2.07
CA THR A 69 -2.17 2.34 -1.72
C THR A 69 -2.25 3.34 -0.58
N LEU A 70 -1.48 3.13 0.50
CA LEU A 70 -1.44 4.06 1.63
C LEU A 70 -0.93 5.44 1.21
N ALA A 71 0.04 5.50 0.28
CA ALA A 71 0.53 6.79 -0.24
C ALA A 71 -0.56 7.57 -1.00
N ASP A 72 -1.38 6.86 -1.79
CA ASP A 72 -2.50 7.48 -2.51
C ASP A 72 -3.62 7.93 -1.55
N VAL A 73 -3.96 7.12 -0.55
CA VAL A 73 -4.94 7.50 0.49
C VAL A 73 -4.42 8.68 1.30
N ALA A 74 -3.14 8.68 1.69
CA ALA A 74 -2.53 9.80 2.41
C ALA A 74 -2.54 11.08 1.57
N ARG A 75 -2.32 10.99 0.26
CA ARG A 75 -2.43 12.12 -0.67
C ARG A 75 -3.84 12.69 -0.70
N PHE A 76 -4.85 11.83 -0.78
CA PHE A 76 -6.26 12.26 -0.72
C PHE A 76 -6.58 12.99 0.60
N VAL A 77 -6.18 12.43 1.75
CA VAL A 77 -6.41 13.04 3.06
C VAL A 77 -5.68 14.39 3.19
N TYR A 78 -4.43 14.45 2.75
CA TYR A 78 -3.63 15.67 2.77
C TYR A 78 -4.26 16.78 1.92
N ALA A 79 -4.67 16.46 0.68
CA ALA A 79 -5.33 17.42 -0.20
C ALA A 79 -6.67 17.90 0.37
N SER A 80 -7.47 16.98 0.91
CA SER A 80 -8.78 17.27 1.50
C SER A 80 -8.70 18.13 2.77
N GLY A 81 -7.59 18.06 3.51
CA GLY A 81 -7.36 18.85 4.71
C GLY A 81 -7.01 20.32 4.44
N GLY A 82 -6.74 20.71 3.19
CA GLY A 82 -6.42 22.08 2.79
C GLY A 82 -5.29 22.69 3.62
N THR A 83 -5.41 23.97 3.99
CA THR A 83 -4.37 24.67 4.76
C THR A 83 -4.15 24.08 6.16
N SER A 84 -5.14 23.38 6.74
CA SER A 84 -4.97 22.70 8.03
C SER A 84 -3.99 21.53 7.93
N ALA A 85 -3.93 20.84 6.79
CA ALA A 85 -2.98 19.76 6.55
C ALA A 85 -1.52 20.23 6.44
N LEU A 86 -1.27 21.54 6.24
CA LEU A 86 0.07 22.12 6.20
C LEU A 86 0.65 22.39 7.60
N ARG A 87 -0.22 22.47 8.61
CA ARG A 87 0.18 22.84 9.98
C ARG A 87 0.71 21.63 10.73
N ASP A 88 1.54 21.89 11.72
CA ASP A 88 1.99 20.85 12.64
C ASP A 88 0.81 20.12 13.27
N GLY A 89 0.79 18.81 13.07
CA GLY A 89 -0.35 17.98 13.38
C GLY A 89 -0.25 16.59 12.78
N LEU A 90 -1.31 15.81 13.00
CA LEU A 90 -1.36 14.40 12.61
C LEU A 90 -1.27 14.21 11.09
N ILE A 91 -1.97 15.04 10.30
CA ILE A 91 -2.07 14.86 8.85
C ILE A 91 -0.70 15.02 8.16
N GLN A 92 0.03 16.13 8.40
CA GLN A 92 1.34 16.31 7.79
C GLN A 92 2.34 15.22 8.20
N ARG A 93 2.25 14.75 9.47
CA ARG A 93 3.15 13.72 9.98
C ARG A 93 2.90 12.39 9.29
N LEU A 94 1.65 11.91 9.30
CA LEU A 94 1.28 10.66 8.63
C LEU A 94 1.57 10.70 7.13
N PHE A 95 1.32 11.84 6.48
CA PHE A 95 1.67 12.01 5.07
C PHE A 95 3.17 11.81 4.82
N ARG A 96 4.04 12.45 5.61
CA ARG A 96 5.50 12.28 5.50
C ARG A 96 5.94 10.86 5.86
N ASP A 97 5.38 10.27 6.90
CA ASP A 97 5.74 8.93 7.37
C ASP A 97 5.43 7.87 6.30
N VAL A 98 4.25 7.93 5.67
CA VAL A 98 3.89 7.03 4.58
C VAL A 98 4.83 7.18 3.37
N HIS A 99 5.18 8.42 2.99
CA HIS A 99 6.11 8.66 1.88
C HIS A 99 7.56 8.30 2.22
N ALA A 100 7.95 8.33 3.49
CA ALA A 100 9.21 7.77 3.93
C ALA A 100 9.19 6.23 3.81
N GLY A 101 8.08 5.59 4.19
CA GLY A 101 7.87 4.15 4.02
C GLY A 101 7.99 3.69 2.57
N THR A 102 7.51 4.50 1.61
CA THR A 102 7.64 4.18 0.18
C THR A 102 9.08 4.19 -0.32
N GLN A 103 10.04 4.74 0.44
CA GLN A 103 11.46 4.72 0.09
C GLN A 103 12.17 3.44 0.52
N HIS A 104 11.50 2.55 1.27
CA HIS A 104 12.12 1.30 1.70
C HIS A 104 12.37 0.38 0.50
N ILE A 105 13.54 -0.28 0.46
CA ILE A 105 13.97 -1.11 -0.67
C ILE A 105 13.02 -2.27 -1.00
N THR A 106 12.31 -2.80 0.01
CA THR A 106 11.28 -3.84 -0.16
C THR A 106 10.08 -3.37 -0.99
N SER A 107 9.87 -2.05 -1.04
CA SER A 107 8.80 -1.40 -1.82
C SER A 107 9.32 -0.86 -3.16
N SER A 108 10.53 -1.26 -3.56
CA SER A 108 11.13 -0.81 -4.81
C SER A 108 10.41 -1.39 -6.04
N PRO A 109 10.51 -0.71 -7.20
CA PRO A 109 10.01 -1.24 -8.46
C PRO A 109 10.63 -2.59 -8.84
N GLN A 110 11.88 -2.84 -8.45
CA GLN A 110 12.57 -4.11 -8.71
C GLN A 110 11.81 -5.28 -8.07
N VAL A 111 11.47 -5.19 -6.78
CA VAL A 111 10.74 -6.26 -6.09
C VAL A 111 9.38 -6.52 -6.78
N LEU A 112 8.70 -5.47 -7.24
CA LEU A 112 7.43 -5.60 -7.94
C LEU A 112 7.58 -6.24 -9.33
N GLN A 113 8.67 -5.95 -10.04
CA GLN A 113 9.01 -6.59 -11.32
C GLN A 113 9.23 -8.09 -11.14
N GLU A 114 9.97 -8.49 -10.10
CA GLU A 114 10.20 -9.91 -9.76
C GLU A 114 8.91 -10.63 -9.39
N CYS A 115 8.02 -9.97 -8.63
CA CYS A 115 6.68 -10.51 -8.38
C CYS A 115 5.93 -10.75 -9.70
N GLY A 116 5.96 -9.79 -10.62
CA GLY A 116 5.35 -9.94 -11.94
C GLY A 116 5.96 -11.05 -12.79
N HIS A 117 7.28 -11.22 -12.72
CA HIS A 117 8.02 -12.28 -13.40
C HIS A 117 7.56 -13.67 -12.95
N GLU A 118 7.45 -13.90 -11.64
CA GLU A 118 6.94 -15.16 -11.09
C GLU A 118 5.46 -15.38 -11.40
N LEU A 119 4.61 -14.35 -11.21
CA LEU A 119 3.18 -14.45 -11.50
C LEU A 119 2.88 -14.73 -12.98
N ALA A 120 3.74 -14.26 -13.88
CA ALA A 120 3.67 -14.56 -15.31
C ALA A 120 4.13 -15.99 -15.66
N GLY A 121 4.62 -16.77 -14.69
CA GLY A 121 5.13 -18.12 -14.89
C GLY A 121 6.51 -18.17 -15.56
N LEU A 122 7.28 -17.08 -15.49
CA LEU A 122 8.56 -16.93 -16.19
C LEU A 122 9.78 -17.24 -15.30
N ALA A 123 9.55 -17.60 -14.03
CA ALA A 123 10.58 -17.92 -13.04
C ALA A 123 10.58 -19.42 -12.63
N PRO A 124 10.58 -20.39 -13.57
CA PRO A 124 10.67 -21.79 -13.19
C PRO A 124 12.00 -22.06 -12.49
N ASP A 125 11.96 -22.91 -11.48
CA ASP A 125 13.13 -23.34 -10.69
C ASP A 125 13.89 -22.19 -9.99
N GLN A 126 13.30 -20.99 -9.89
CA GLN A 126 13.87 -19.88 -9.15
C GLN A 126 13.29 -19.79 -7.74
N SER A 127 14.07 -19.23 -6.81
CA SER A 127 13.66 -18.95 -5.44
C SER A 127 14.02 -17.52 -5.05
N TRP A 128 13.33 -16.96 -4.05
CA TRP A 128 13.63 -15.61 -3.60
C TRP A 128 14.94 -15.56 -2.82
N VAL A 129 15.88 -14.76 -3.29
CA VAL A 129 17.10 -14.37 -2.58
C VAL A 129 16.99 -12.90 -2.21
N VAL A 130 16.54 -12.66 -0.98
CA VAL A 130 16.33 -11.33 -0.38
C VAL A 130 15.30 -10.47 -1.16
N PHE A 131 15.70 -9.89 -2.30
CA PHE A 131 14.93 -8.95 -3.12
C PHE A 131 14.77 -9.37 -4.59
N ALA A 132 15.36 -10.48 -5.02
CA ALA A 132 15.28 -10.96 -6.40
C ALA A 132 15.01 -12.47 -6.48
N LEU A 133 14.51 -12.94 -7.61
CA LEU A 133 14.43 -14.36 -7.91
C LEU A 133 15.74 -14.83 -8.54
N GLU A 134 16.28 -15.93 -8.04
CA GLU A 134 17.54 -16.52 -8.50
C GLU A 134 17.37 -18.04 -8.71
N SER A 135 18.11 -18.59 -9.68
CA SER A 135 18.14 -20.02 -10.03
C SER A 135 19.09 -20.83 -9.14
#